data_AF-A0A6A1K1P0-F1
#
_entry.id   AF-A0A6A1K1P0-F1
#
_cell.length_a   1.000
_cell.length_b   1.000
_cell.length_c   1.000
_cell.angle_alpha   90.00
_cell.angle_beta   90.00
_cell.angle_gamma   90.00
#
_symmetry.space_group_name_H-M   'P 1'
#
loop_
_entity.id
_entity.type
_entity.pdbx_description
1 polymer ?
#
loop_
_entity_poly.entity_id
_entity_poly.type
_entity_poly.pdbx_seq_one_letter_code
_entity_poly.pdbx_strand_id
1 'polypeptide(L)'
;MDKEPLVKSFVISMHCMTNGKPSNLEVVHHLDFMIDYTISLWSSGKANNHDVAKMCVHITACGIEHFKSTVPDCNADMLRNAEDEIIRTFICSLTASLFHASKQKVEYTVLCDLLYSFFVEQLSQKWEALLLLLEELPLVVLKGVPTTLKLVSEESSKSFQQICSTYRQLSDGGLSRSNGSDAAEQHSGI
;
A
#
# COMPACT_ATOMS: atom_id res chain seq x y z
N MET A 1 11.25 31.46 28.45
CA MET A 1 10.02 30.66 28.25
C MET A 1 10.23 29.86 26.99
N ASP A 2 10.60 28.60 27.14
CA ASP A 2 10.68 27.66 26.04
C ASP A 2 9.27 27.47 25.46
N LYS A 3 9.10 27.79 24.18
CA LYS A 3 7.88 27.47 23.47
C LYS A 3 7.88 25.95 23.27
N GLU A 4 7.08 25.24 24.06
CA GLU A 4 6.74 23.85 23.74
C GLU A 4 6.28 23.80 22.27
N PRO A 5 6.82 22.87 21.47
CA PRO A 5 6.39 22.75 20.09
C PRO A 5 4.90 22.38 20.10
N LEU A 6 4.06 23.24 19.50
CA LEU A 6 2.66 22.96 19.25
C LEU A 6 2.56 21.61 18.54
N VAL A 7 2.18 20.57 19.27
CA VAL A 7 1.88 19.25 18.71
C VAL A 7 0.68 19.45 17.80
N LYS A 8 0.92 19.48 16.48
CA LYS A 8 -0.16 19.44 15.50
C LYS A 8 -0.75 18.03 15.53
N SER A 9 -1.76 17.83 16.37
CA SER A 9 -2.56 16.61 16.37
C SER A 9 -3.72 16.76 15.40
N PHE A 10 -3.86 15.82 14.48
CA PHE A 10 -5.09 15.63 13.73
C PHE A 10 -5.86 14.49 14.40
N VAL A 11 -7.07 14.77 14.87
CA VAL A 11 -7.98 13.75 15.43
C VAL A 11 -9.01 13.45 14.34
N ILE A 12 -9.02 12.22 13.86
CA ILE A 12 -10.04 11.71 12.95
C ILE A 12 -10.94 10.80 13.79
N SER A 13 -12.20 11.21 14.00
CA SER A 13 -13.21 10.38 14.65
C SER A 13 -14.19 9.88 13.60
N MET A 14 -14.44 8.57 13.62
CA MET A 14 -15.39 7.92 12.73
C MET A 14 -16.53 7.34 13.56
N HIS A 15 -17.77 7.65 13.17
CA HIS A 15 -18.97 7.05 13.76
C HIS A 15 -19.59 6.11 12.73
N CYS A 16 -19.51 4.81 12.98
CA CYS A 16 -20.17 3.81 12.15
C CYS A 16 -21.67 3.79 12.49
N MET A 17 -22.53 4.03 11.49
CA MET A 17 -23.98 3.85 11.63
C MET A 17 -24.36 2.49 11.08
N THR A 18 -24.59 1.51 11.96
CA THR A 18 -24.96 0.15 11.56
C THR A 18 -26.48 0.01 11.37
N ASN A 19 -26.93 -0.18 10.13
CA ASN A 19 -28.29 -0.65 9.82
C ASN A 19 -28.29 -2.19 9.77
N GLY A 20 -28.27 -2.85 10.92
CA GLY A 20 -28.25 -4.32 11.03
C GLY A 20 -26.94 -4.88 11.57
N LYS A 21 -26.74 -6.20 11.43
CA LYS A 21 -25.49 -6.89 11.82
C LYS A 21 -24.54 -6.94 10.63
N PRO A 22 -23.45 -6.15 10.60
CA PRO A 22 -22.48 -6.21 9.51
C PRO A 22 -21.76 -7.56 9.51
N SER A 23 -21.37 -8.02 8.33
CA SER A 23 -20.44 -9.15 8.16
C SER A 23 -19.03 -8.77 8.60
N ASN A 24 -18.22 -9.77 8.97
CA ASN A 24 -16.84 -9.54 9.39
C ASN A 24 -16.02 -8.74 8.36
N LEU A 25 -16.22 -9.03 7.07
CA LEU A 25 -15.53 -8.34 5.98
C LEU A 25 -15.94 -6.87 5.90
N GLU A 26 -17.23 -6.57 6.02
CA GLU A 26 -17.72 -5.17 6.07
C GLU A 26 -17.12 -4.41 7.25
N VAL A 27 -16.96 -5.06 8.41
CA VAL A 27 -16.39 -4.43 9.60
C VAL A 27 -14.94 -3.99 9.38
N VAL A 28 -14.13 -4.83 8.70
CA VAL A 28 -12.74 -4.50 8.36
C VAL A 28 -12.67 -3.29 7.42
N HIS A 29 -13.55 -3.24 6.42
CA HIS A 29 -13.56 -2.16 5.43
C HIS A 29 -14.09 -0.82 5.93
N HIS A 30 -14.61 -0.75 7.16
CA HIS A 30 -14.99 0.54 7.74
C HIS A 30 -13.82 1.53 7.84
N LEU A 31 -12.57 1.05 7.90
CA LEU A 31 -11.40 1.91 8.00
C LEU A 31 -10.77 2.30 6.65
N ASP A 32 -11.30 1.82 5.53
CA ASP A 32 -10.72 2.05 4.19
C ASP A 32 -10.47 3.54 3.92
N PHE A 33 -11.38 4.42 4.34
CA PHE A 33 -11.20 5.86 4.21
C PHE A 33 -9.95 6.39 4.93
N MET A 34 -9.67 5.90 6.14
CA MET A 34 -8.48 6.32 6.89
C MET A 34 -7.20 5.76 6.28
N ILE A 35 -7.26 4.55 5.72
CA ILE A 35 -6.18 3.94 4.97
C ILE A 35 -5.85 4.80 3.74
N ASP A 36 -6.86 5.10 2.92
CA ASP A 36 -6.71 5.89 1.69
C ASP A 36 -6.21 7.30 1.98
N TYR A 37 -6.71 7.95 3.04
CA TYR A 37 -6.23 9.26 3.46
C TYR A 37 -4.74 9.23 3.87
N THR A 38 -4.36 8.23 4.67
CA THR A 38 -2.97 8.05 5.13
C THR A 38 -2.03 7.84 3.95
N ILE A 39 -2.44 7.05 2.98
CA ILE A 39 -1.66 6.77 1.76
C ILE A 39 -1.61 7.98 0.83
N SER A 40 -2.69 8.76 0.75
CA SER A 40 -2.70 10.04 0.01
C SER A 40 -1.72 11.04 0.62
N LEU A 41 -1.62 11.13 1.95
CA LEU A 41 -0.63 11.98 2.62
C LEU A 41 0.81 11.55 2.30
N TRP A 42 1.06 10.26 2.33
CA TRP A 42 2.37 9.68 1.99
C TRP A 42 2.73 9.93 0.52
N SER A 43 1.89 9.48 -0.41
CA SER A 43 2.14 9.59 -1.86
C SER A 43 2.24 11.04 -2.36
N SER A 44 1.59 12.00 -1.68
CA SER A 44 1.72 13.43 -1.99
C SER A 44 2.96 14.11 -1.39
N GLY A 45 3.77 13.38 -0.62
CA GLY A 45 4.96 13.91 0.07
C GLY A 45 4.64 14.88 1.22
N LYS A 46 3.38 14.92 1.67
CA LYS A 46 2.94 15.81 2.76
C LYS A 46 3.29 15.25 4.15
N ALA A 47 3.58 13.96 4.24
CA ALA A 47 4.04 13.29 5.46
C ALA A 47 5.23 12.38 5.13
N ASN A 48 6.18 12.28 6.07
CA ASN A 48 7.35 11.41 5.93
C ASN A 48 7.01 9.96 6.34
N ASN A 49 7.90 9.01 6.00
CA ASN A 49 7.70 7.58 6.26
C ASN A 49 7.53 7.26 7.75
N HIS A 50 8.23 7.95 8.64
CA HIS A 50 8.14 7.72 10.09
C HIS A 50 6.75 8.06 10.65
N ASP A 51 6.21 9.22 10.28
CA ASP A 51 4.89 9.66 10.74
C ASP A 51 3.78 8.79 10.12
N VAL A 52 3.88 8.45 8.83
CA VAL A 52 2.93 7.56 8.15
C VAL A 52 2.99 6.14 8.75
N ALA A 53 4.18 5.62 9.06
CA ALA A 53 4.33 4.31 9.69
C ALA A 53 3.61 4.24 11.05
N LYS A 54 3.70 5.29 11.87
CA LYS A 54 2.93 5.40 13.11
C LYS A 54 1.43 5.40 12.86
N MET A 55 0.97 6.11 11.82
CA MET A 55 -0.45 6.10 11.43
C MET A 55 -0.89 4.70 11.01
N CYS A 56 -0.11 3.97 10.21
CA CYS A 56 -0.44 2.59 9.82
C CYS A 56 -0.57 1.68 11.05
N VAL A 57 0.40 1.70 11.96
CA VAL A 57 0.34 0.94 13.23
C VAL A 57 -0.92 1.27 14.02
N HIS A 58 -1.22 2.57 14.16
CA HIS A 58 -2.36 3.02 14.95
C HIS A 58 -3.69 2.61 14.31
N ILE A 59 -3.85 2.78 13.00
CA ILE A 59 -5.06 2.40 12.27
C ILE A 59 -5.27 0.88 12.34
N THR A 60 -4.22 0.07 12.18
CA THR A 60 -4.33 -1.39 12.35
C THR A 60 -4.81 -1.75 13.76
N ALA A 61 -4.19 -1.18 14.80
CA ALA A 61 -4.60 -1.43 16.19
C ALA A 61 -6.06 -0.99 16.45
N CYS A 62 -6.44 0.20 15.99
CA CYS A 62 -7.81 0.70 16.10
C CYS A 62 -8.80 -0.18 15.33
N GLY A 63 -8.41 -0.74 14.18
CA GLY A 63 -9.24 -1.66 13.41
C GLY A 63 -9.52 -2.96 14.13
N ILE A 64 -8.53 -3.51 14.81
CA ILE A 64 -8.71 -4.71 15.63
C ILE A 64 -9.64 -4.44 16.81
N GLU A 65 -9.47 -3.33 17.51
CA GLU A 65 -10.36 -2.96 18.61
C GLU A 65 -11.79 -2.67 18.11
N HIS A 66 -11.92 -2.01 16.97
CA HIS A 66 -13.22 -1.81 16.31
C HIS A 66 -13.89 -3.14 15.96
N PHE A 67 -13.12 -4.08 15.39
CA PHE A 67 -13.61 -5.40 15.04
C PHE A 67 -14.12 -6.17 16.26
N LYS A 68 -13.36 -6.21 17.36
CA LYS A 68 -13.77 -6.81 18.64
C LYS A 68 -15.07 -6.21 19.18
N SER A 69 -15.21 -4.89 19.06
CA SER A 69 -16.38 -4.19 19.59
C SER A 69 -17.65 -4.43 18.75
N THR A 70 -17.49 -4.67 17.44
CA THR A 70 -18.59 -4.81 16.49
C THR A 70 -19.01 -6.27 16.28
N VAL A 71 -18.08 -7.21 16.40
CA VAL A 71 -18.31 -8.65 16.22
C VAL A 71 -18.23 -9.34 17.60
N PRO A 72 -19.35 -9.43 18.35
CA PRO A 72 -19.36 -10.15 19.61
C PRO A 72 -18.97 -11.62 19.40
N ASP A 73 -18.29 -12.22 20.37
CA ASP A 73 -17.79 -13.60 20.34
C ASP A 73 -16.72 -13.91 19.27
N CYS A 74 -15.99 -12.89 18.78
CA CYS A 74 -14.88 -13.10 17.85
C CYS A 74 -13.82 -14.05 18.45
N ASN A 75 -13.40 -15.05 17.69
CA ASN A 75 -12.31 -15.96 18.08
C ASN A 75 -10.94 -15.49 17.56
N ALA A 76 -9.87 -16.17 17.98
CA ALA A 76 -8.51 -15.80 17.60
C ALA A 76 -8.25 -15.85 16.08
N ASP A 77 -8.88 -16.77 15.36
CA ASP A 77 -8.71 -16.90 13.90
C ASP A 77 -9.45 -15.77 13.17
N MET A 78 -10.63 -15.37 13.65
CA MET A 78 -11.35 -14.21 13.13
C MET A 78 -10.56 -12.92 13.33
N LEU A 79 -9.92 -12.74 14.49
CA LEU A 79 -9.08 -11.57 14.76
C LEU A 79 -7.85 -11.52 13.86
N ARG A 80 -7.18 -12.66 13.67
CA ARG A 80 -6.04 -12.75 12.77
C ARG A 80 -6.42 -12.47 11.32
N ASN A 81 -7.55 -13.03 10.87
CA ASN A 81 -8.06 -12.75 9.52
C ASN A 81 -8.43 -11.27 9.35
N ALA A 82 -8.99 -10.63 10.39
CA ALA A 82 -9.28 -9.20 10.36
C ALA A 82 -7.99 -8.37 10.27
N GLU A 83 -6.96 -8.73 11.03
CA GLU A 83 -5.65 -8.07 10.97
C GLU A 83 -5.01 -8.21 9.59
N ASP A 84 -4.96 -9.44 9.07
CA ASP A 84 -4.42 -9.76 7.76
C ASP A 84 -5.14 -8.95 6.67
N GLU A 85 -6.47 -8.85 6.74
CA GLU A 85 -7.26 -8.10 5.76
C GLU A 85 -7.00 -6.60 5.85
N ILE A 86 -6.89 -6.03 7.06
CA ILE A 86 -6.52 -4.60 7.24
C ILE A 86 -5.13 -4.34 6.62
N ILE A 87 -4.15 -5.19 6.91
CA ILE A 87 -2.79 -5.07 6.36
C ILE A 87 -2.81 -5.20 4.84
N ARG A 88 -3.56 -6.14 4.29
CA ARG A 88 -3.73 -6.31 2.85
C ARG A 88 -4.34 -5.09 2.20
N THR A 89 -5.35 -4.47 2.81
CA THR A 89 -5.93 -3.22 2.30
C THR A 89 -4.90 -2.10 2.25
N PHE A 90 -4.09 -1.92 3.31
CA PHE A 90 -2.97 -0.96 3.29
C PHE A 90 -2.01 -1.23 2.14
N ILE A 91 -1.54 -2.47 1.98
CA ILE A 91 -0.56 -2.83 0.95
C ILE A 91 -1.16 -2.65 -0.44
N CYS A 92 -2.43 -3.01 -0.64
CA CYS A 92 -3.13 -2.80 -1.91
C CYS A 92 -3.24 -1.33 -2.26
N SER A 93 -3.68 -0.47 -1.34
CA SER A 93 -3.77 0.97 -1.58
C SER A 93 -2.39 1.62 -1.78
N LEU A 94 -1.36 1.17 -1.05
CA LEU A 94 0.02 1.62 -1.22
C LEU A 94 0.56 1.24 -2.60
N THR A 95 0.37 -0.01 -3.00
CA THR A 95 0.76 -0.52 -4.31
C THR A 95 0.04 0.24 -5.41
N ALA A 96 -1.27 0.45 -5.27
CA ALA A 96 -2.05 1.23 -6.21
C ALA A 96 -1.53 2.66 -6.35
N SER A 97 -1.05 3.29 -5.26
CA SER A 97 -0.48 4.64 -5.33
C SER A 97 0.81 4.73 -6.16
N LEU A 98 1.53 3.61 -6.35
CA LEU A 98 2.70 3.55 -7.24
C LEU A 98 2.33 3.63 -8.73
N PHE A 99 1.09 3.30 -9.07
CA PHE A 99 0.59 3.27 -10.44
C PHE A 99 -0.52 4.31 -10.61
N HIS A 100 -0.33 5.31 -11.47
CA HIS A 100 -1.38 6.29 -11.74
C HIS A 100 -2.63 5.63 -12.34
N ALA A 101 -3.62 5.30 -11.51
CA ALA A 101 -4.98 4.83 -11.84
C ALA A 101 -5.12 4.07 -13.18
N SER A 102 -4.23 3.09 -13.43
CA SER A 102 -4.19 2.38 -14.71
C SER A 102 -5.01 1.07 -14.64
N LYS A 103 -5.45 0.60 -15.81
CA LYS A 103 -6.51 -0.41 -16.02
C LYS A 103 -6.21 -1.86 -15.56
N GLN A 104 -5.11 -2.13 -14.87
CA GLN A 104 -4.63 -3.50 -14.62
C GLN A 104 -4.81 -3.97 -13.17
N LYS A 105 -6.07 -3.91 -12.67
CA LYS A 105 -6.42 -4.34 -11.30
C LYS A 105 -5.97 -5.76 -10.96
N VAL A 106 -5.89 -6.66 -11.94
CA VAL A 106 -5.50 -8.07 -11.75
C VAL A 106 -3.99 -8.28 -11.78
N GLU A 107 -3.21 -7.40 -12.43
CA GLU A 107 -1.78 -7.64 -12.56
C GLU A 107 -1.03 -7.14 -11.33
N TYR A 108 -1.43 -6.00 -10.75
CA TYR A 108 -0.82 -5.55 -9.50
C TYR A 108 -1.31 -6.31 -8.26
N THR A 109 -2.36 -7.14 -8.33
CA THR A 109 -2.71 -8.02 -7.19
C THR A 109 -1.60 -9.02 -6.90
N VAL A 110 -0.87 -9.49 -7.92
CA VAL A 110 0.32 -10.33 -7.73
C VAL A 110 1.41 -9.55 -6.98
N LEU A 111 1.61 -8.28 -7.32
CA LEU A 111 2.56 -7.42 -6.61
C LEU A 111 2.11 -7.19 -5.16
N CYS A 112 0.81 -6.96 -4.91
CA CYS A 112 0.25 -6.84 -3.57
C CYS A 112 0.53 -8.09 -2.72
N ASP A 113 0.30 -9.29 -3.27
CA ASP A 113 0.55 -10.54 -2.54
C ASP A 113 2.04 -10.73 -2.22
N LEU A 114 2.93 -10.42 -3.17
CA LEU A 114 4.37 -10.48 -2.94
C LEU A 114 4.82 -9.48 -1.87
N LEU A 115 4.31 -8.25 -1.92
CA LEU A 115 4.59 -7.23 -0.93
C LEU A 115 4.04 -7.62 0.44
N TYR A 116 2.87 -8.25 0.50
CA TYR A 116 2.29 -8.77 1.75
C TYR A 116 3.18 -9.84 2.37
N SER A 117 3.51 -10.89 1.62
CA SER A 117 4.40 -11.96 2.12
C SER A 117 5.73 -11.39 2.56
N PHE A 118 6.34 -10.50 1.77
CA PHE A 118 7.60 -9.86 2.13
C PHE A 118 7.49 -9.00 3.40
N PHE A 119 6.39 -8.25 3.55
CA PHE A 119 6.13 -7.44 4.72
C PHE A 119 6.02 -8.26 6.00
N VAL A 120 5.26 -9.36 5.95
CA VAL A 120 5.04 -10.24 7.10
C VAL A 120 6.30 -11.04 7.42
N GLU A 121 6.89 -11.70 6.43
CA GLU A 121 7.95 -12.69 6.64
C GLU A 121 9.34 -12.05 6.76
N GLN A 122 9.63 -11.05 5.93
CA GLN A 122 10.98 -10.49 5.79
C GLN A 122 11.14 -9.17 6.55
N LEU A 123 10.09 -8.33 6.60
CA LEU A 123 10.12 -7.06 7.32
C LEU A 123 9.58 -7.13 8.74
N SER A 124 9.03 -8.28 9.16
CA SER A 124 8.41 -8.47 10.49
C SER A 124 7.38 -7.37 10.80
N GLN A 125 6.56 -7.03 9.82
CA GLN A 125 5.54 -5.97 9.88
C GLN A 125 6.07 -4.57 10.24
N LYS A 126 7.33 -4.26 9.95
CA LYS A 126 7.90 -2.91 10.13
C LYS A 126 7.41 -1.97 9.03
N TRP A 127 6.35 -1.22 9.30
CA TRP A 127 5.72 -0.30 8.35
C TRP A 127 6.68 0.72 7.71
N GLU A 128 7.59 1.29 8.49
CA GLU A 128 8.56 2.27 7.96
C GLU A 128 9.50 1.64 6.91
N ALA A 129 9.90 0.38 7.11
CA ALA A 129 10.72 -0.35 6.15
C ALA A 129 9.94 -0.68 4.87
N LEU A 130 8.64 -0.96 4.97
CA LEU A 130 7.77 -1.16 3.82
C LEU A 130 7.60 0.12 3.00
N LEU A 131 7.33 1.26 3.66
CA LEU A 131 7.20 2.56 3.00
C LEU A 131 8.50 2.95 2.29
N LEU A 132 9.64 2.75 2.94
CA LEU A 132 10.95 2.97 2.33
C LEU A 132 11.16 2.06 1.09
N LEU A 133 10.83 0.76 1.20
CA LEU A 133 10.91 -0.14 0.05
C LEU A 133 10.07 0.36 -1.12
N LEU A 134 8.84 0.82 -0.87
CA LEU A 134 7.93 1.29 -1.92
C LEU A 134 8.40 2.61 -2.55
N GLU A 135 9.00 3.51 -1.77
CA GLU A 135 9.63 4.74 -2.25
C GLU A 135 10.86 4.45 -3.13
N GLU A 136 11.67 3.46 -2.74
CA GLU A 136 12.88 3.08 -3.46
C GLU A 136 12.60 2.22 -4.70
N LEU A 137 11.50 1.45 -4.71
CA LEU A 137 11.22 0.45 -5.73
C LEU A 137 11.30 1.00 -7.17
N PRO A 138 10.71 2.16 -7.51
CA PRO A 138 10.87 2.76 -8.84
C PRO A 138 12.33 3.14 -9.15
N LEU A 139 13.08 3.64 -8.18
CA LEU A 139 14.48 4.05 -8.34
C LEU A 139 15.39 2.84 -8.57
N VAL A 140 15.17 1.77 -7.82
CA VAL A 140 15.91 0.51 -7.95
C VAL A 140 15.63 -0.13 -9.30
N VAL A 141 14.35 -0.27 -9.66
CA VAL A 141 13.94 -1.04 -10.84
C VAL A 141 14.18 -0.28 -12.14
N LEU A 142 13.89 1.02 -12.18
CA LEU A 142 13.91 1.81 -13.42
C LEU A 142 15.21 2.60 -13.61
N LYS A 143 15.92 2.94 -12.52
CA LYS A 143 17.15 3.75 -12.57
C LYS A 143 18.40 2.99 -12.11
N GLY A 144 18.27 1.75 -11.64
CA GLY A 144 19.40 0.93 -11.19
C GLY A 144 20.06 1.45 -9.91
N VAL A 145 19.36 2.27 -9.13
CA VAL A 145 19.86 2.76 -7.84
C VAL A 145 19.91 1.58 -6.85
N PRO A 146 20.99 1.38 -6.08
CA PRO A 146 21.01 0.36 -5.05
C PRO A 146 19.94 0.62 -3.98
N THR A 147 19.26 -0.44 -3.51
CA THR A 147 18.34 -0.31 -2.36
C THR A 147 19.11 -0.07 -1.07
N THR A 148 18.54 0.70 -0.16
CA THR A 148 19.08 0.86 1.20
C THR A 148 18.59 -0.24 2.14
N LEU A 149 17.61 -1.05 1.70
CA LEU A 149 17.09 -2.16 2.48
C LEU A 149 18.17 -3.24 2.69
N LYS A 150 18.42 -3.56 3.96
CA LYS A 150 19.37 -4.61 4.34
C LYS A 150 18.71 -5.98 4.25
N LEU A 151 18.90 -6.66 3.13
CA LEU A 151 18.48 -8.04 2.91
C LEU A 151 19.53 -8.98 3.54
N VAL A 152 19.13 -9.71 4.58
CA VAL A 152 20.06 -10.51 5.42
C VAL A 152 20.04 -12.01 5.11
N SER A 153 19.16 -12.45 4.22
CA SER A 153 19.03 -13.86 3.82
C SER A 153 18.92 -14.03 2.31
N GLU A 154 19.28 -15.20 1.81
CA GLU A 154 19.08 -15.56 0.39
C GLU A 154 17.60 -15.54 0.01
N GLU A 155 16.73 -15.99 0.91
CA GLU A 155 15.28 -15.95 0.74
C GLU A 155 14.76 -14.52 0.61
N SER A 156 15.17 -13.61 1.50
CA SER A 156 14.82 -12.19 1.41
C SER A 156 15.28 -11.56 0.09
N SER A 157 16.45 -11.98 -0.40
CA SER A 157 16.99 -11.53 -1.69
C SER A 157 16.16 -12.03 -2.88
N LYS A 158 15.75 -13.30 -2.86
CA LYS A 158 14.90 -13.89 -3.90
C LYS A 158 13.52 -13.23 -3.93
N SER A 159 12.88 -13.07 -2.77
CA SER A 159 11.58 -12.42 -2.67
C SER A 159 11.63 -10.96 -3.13
N PHE A 160 12.68 -10.23 -2.75
CA PHE A 160 12.89 -8.86 -3.24
C PHE A 160 13.10 -8.80 -4.76
N GLN A 161 13.90 -9.72 -5.32
CA GLN A 161 14.08 -9.81 -6.78
C GLN A 161 12.77 -10.12 -7.52
N GLN A 162 11.90 -10.94 -6.93
CA GLN A 162 10.57 -11.22 -7.48
C GLN A 162 9.68 -9.98 -7.45
N ILE A 163 9.68 -9.21 -6.36
CA ILE A 163 8.98 -7.91 -6.29
C ILE A 163 9.49 -6.97 -7.38
N CYS A 164 10.81 -6.84 -7.54
CA CYS A 164 11.41 -5.98 -8.56
C CYS A 164 11.04 -6.40 -9.98
N SER A 165 11.04 -7.70 -10.28
CA SER A 165 10.71 -8.20 -11.62
C SER A 165 9.23 -8.00 -11.95
N THR A 166 8.32 -8.28 -11.01
CA THR A 166 6.90 -8.01 -11.15
C THR A 166 6.61 -6.52 -11.32
N TYR A 167 7.22 -5.66 -10.49
CA TYR A 167 7.07 -4.20 -10.62
C TYR A 167 7.54 -3.70 -12.00
N ARG A 168 8.67 -4.22 -12.52
CA ARG A 168 9.16 -3.87 -13.87
C ARG A 168 8.14 -4.21 -14.94
N GLN A 169 7.61 -5.44 -14.92
CA GLN A 169 6.62 -5.90 -15.90
C GLN A 169 5.37 -5.01 -15.92
N LEU A 170 4.88 -4.64 -14.73
CA LEU A 170 3.73 -3.74 -14.57
C LEU A 170 4.03 -2.32 -15.08
N SER A 171 5.27 -1.84 -14.87
CA SER A 171 5.70 -0.52 -15.31
C SER A 171 5.91 -0.45 -16.83
N ASP A 172 6.50 -1.49 -17.42
CA ASP A 172 6.80 -1.59 -18.86
C ASP A 172 5.54 -1.81 -19.72
N GLY A 173 4.45 -2.31 -19.12
CA GLY A 173 3.12 -2.39 -19.72
C GLY A 173 2.56 -1.03 -20.19
N GLY A 174 3.17 0.09 -19.75
CA GLY A 174 2.88 1.44 -20.24
C GLY A 174 3.79 1.96 -21.37
N LEU A 175 4.94 1.33 -21.64
CA LEU A 175 5.95 1.81 -22.60
C LEU A 175 5.97 1.08 -23.95
N SER A 176 5.19 0.01 -24.13
CA SER A 176 5.15 -0.76 -25.39
C SER A 176 4.20 -0.21 -26.48
N ARG A 177 3.91 1.10 -26.50
CA ARG A 177 3.06 1.73 -27.55
C ARG A 177 3.62 3.00 -28.19
N SER A 178 4.93 3.20 -28.18
CA SER A 178 5.57 4.16 -29.09
C SER A 178 6.64 3.46 -29.92
N ASN A 179 6.22 2.86 -31.04
CA ASN A 179 7.01 2.78 -32.25
C ASN A 179 6.15 2.31 -33.43
N GLY A 180 5.98 3.20 -34.41
CA GLY A 180 5.27 3.00 -35.68
C GLY A 180 4.04 3.91 -35.75
N SER A 181 3.95 4.95 -36.58
CA SER A 181 4.71 5.30 -37.77
C SER A 181 4.38 6.75 -38.11
N ASP A 182 5.36 7.66 -38.07
CA ASP A 182 5.28 8.89 -38.85
C ASP A 182 5.70 8.54 -40.29
N ALA A 183 4.73 8.56 -41.20
CA ALA A 183 4.97 8.73 -42.63
C ALA A 183 3.72 9.36 -43.27
N ALA A 184 3.77 10.69 -43.34
CA ALA A 184 3.31 11.58 -44.41
C ALA A 184 2.12 11.17 -45.31
N GLU A 185 1.11 12.04 -45.28
CA GLU A 185 0.42 12.67 -46.42
C GLU A 185 0.30 11.91 -47.76
N GLN A 186 -0.95 11.71 -48.18
CA GLN A 186 -1.49 12.17 -49.49
C GLN A 186 -3.02 12.04 -49.43
N HIS A 187 -3.74 13.13 -49.18
CA HIS A 187 -4.53 13.85 -50.19
C HIS A 187 -5.25 12.92 -51.19
N SER A 188 -6.56 12.80 -51.03
CA SER A 188 -7.44 12.70 -52.19
C SER A 188 -8.82 13.25 -51.83
N GLY A 189 -9.08 14.48 -52.27
CA GLY A 189 -10.42 14.94 -52.51
C GLY A 189 -10.68 14.82 -54.01
N ILE A 190 -11.71 14.06 -54.38
CA ILE A 190 -12.79 14.41 -55.33
C ILE A 190 -14.01 13.61 -54.86
#